data_AF-A0A839JTG3-F1
#
_entry.id   AF-A0A839JTG3-F1
#
_cell.length_a   1.000
_cell.length_b   1.000
_cell.length_c   1.000
_cell.angle_alpha   90.00
_cell.angle_beta   90.00
_cell.angle_gamma   90.00
#
_symmetry.space_group_name_H-M   'P 1'
#
loop_
_entity.id
_entity.type
_entity.pdbx_description
1 polymer ?
#
loop_
_entity_poly.entity_id
_entity_poly.type
_entity_poly.pdbx_seq_one_letter_code
_entity_poly.pdbx_strand_id
1 'polypeptide(L)'
;MSGLLLLTNGILFAIMMGLFVILKDTAGADVVLFALYVAIAVFISFCQIEFAVNPNYAASSLAGCTVGLAVALVVLGIIWKGTFGSVDVSARYMLAYQSTLVVFPIMIFGQGLWEIIYHKIYETGANPFYLPSQAELDTQTILENQKQAAEKETVNVEF
;
A
#
# COMPACT_ATOMS: atom_id res chain seq x y z
N MET A 1 -5.78 17.55 -2.52
CA MET A 1 -4.41 17.01 -2.69
C MET A 1 -3.47 17.37 -1.54
N SER A 2 -3.43 18.62 -1.08
CA SER A 2 -2.52 19.06 0.01
C SER A 2 -2.75 18.37 1.37
N GLY A 3 -3.99 18.05 1.73
CA GLY A 3 -4.29 17.34 2.99
C GLY A 3 -3.78 15.89 3.01
N LEU A 4 -3.90 15.17 1.89
CA LEU A 4 -3.39 13.80 1.76
C LEU A 4 -1.86 13.77 1.82
N LEU A 5 -1.19 14.71 1.13
CA LEU A 5 0.26 14.88 1.19
C LEU A 5 0.76 15.16 2.61
N LEU A 6 0.06 16.01 3.37
CA LEU A 6 0.43 16.30 4.75
C LEU A 6 0.29 15.05 5.62
N LEU A 7 -0.80 14.30 5.45
CA LEU A 7 -1.05 13.08 6.19
C LEU A 7 0.02 12.01 5.90
N THR A 8 0.31 11.75 4.63
CA THR A 8 1.28 10.71 4.24
C THR A 8 2.70 11.04 4.69
N ASN A 9 3.11 12.30 4.60
CA ASN A 9 4.41 12.74 5.14
C ASN A 9 4.45 12.70 6.68
N GLY A 10 3.34 13.03 7.35
CA GLY A 10 3.23 12.88 8.80
C GLY A 10 3.36 11.42 9.25
N ILE A 11 2.75 10.49 8.53
CA ILE A 11 2.88 9.04 8.76
C ILE A 11 4.33 8.60 8.53
N LEU A 12 4.95 9.00 7.41
CA LEU A 12 6.35 8.69 7.12
C LEU A 12 7.27 9.19 8.24
N PHE A 13 7.09 10.42 8.68
CA PHE A 13 7.85 11.01 9.78
C PHE A 13 7.68 10.20 11.07
N ALA A 14 6.45 9.88 11.45
CA ALA A 14 6.16 9.12 12.68
C ALA A 14 6.82 7.73 12.65
N ILE A 15 6.71 7.01 11.52
CA ILE A 15 7.35 5.70 11.33
C ILE A 15 8.87 5.83 11.43
N MET A 16 9.48 6.80 10.73
CA MET A 16 10.92 6.99 10.74
C MET A 16 11.46 7.39 12.10
N MET A 17 10.73 8.21 12.85
CA MET A 17 11.07 8.54 14.25
C MET A 17 11.05 7.29 15.14
N GLY A 18 10.03 6.44 15.01
CA GLY A 18 9.97 5.17 15.73
C GLY A 18 11.16 4.26 15.41
N LEU A 19 11.46 4.09 14.11
CA LEU A 19 12.60 3.30 13.66
C LEU A 19 13.94 3.87 14.14
N PHE A 20 14.11 5.19 14.13
CA PHE A 20 15.31 5.85 14.65
C PHE A 20 15.52 5.53 16.13
N VAL A 21 14.49 5.64 16.96
CA VAL A 21 14.58 5.33 18.40
C VAL A 21 14.97 3.87 18.63
N ILE A 22 14.47 2.95 17.81
CA ILE A 22 14.76 1.51 17.94
C ILE A 22 16.17 1.17 17.44
N LEU A 23 16.62 1.79 16.35
CA LEU A 23 17.82 1.35 15.62
C LEU A 23 19.06 2.21 15.88
N LYS A 24 18.95 3.39 16.51
CA LYS A 24 20.04 4.36 16.69
C LYS A 24 21.35 3.79 17.25
N ASP A 25 21.27 2.76 18.10
CA ASP A 25 22.44 2.16 18.76
C ASP A 25 23.02 0.97 17.97
N THR A 26 22.43 0.65 16.81
CA THR A 26 22.88 -0.44 15.93
C THR A 26 24.07 0.02 15.10
N ALA A 27 25.04 -0.88 14.86
CA ALA A 27 26.14 -0.59 13.94
C ALA A 27 25.59 -0.30 12.53
N GLY A 28 25.99 0.84 11.95
CA GLY A 28 25.52 1.27 10.62
C GLY A 28 24.04 1.67 10.57
N ALA A 29 23.48 2.13 11.69
CA ALA A 29 22.10 2.59 11.80
C ALA A 29 21.73 3.64 10.75
N ASP A 30 22.64 4.55 10.41
CA ASP A 30 22.47 5.58 9.38
C ASP A 30 22.08 4.98 8.02
N VAL A 31 22.82 3.97 7.57
CA VAL A 31 22.59 3.29 6.30
C VAL A 31 21.30 2.48 6.33
N VAL A 32 21.05 1.78 7.43
CA VAL A 32 19.85 0.97 7.62
C VAL A 32 18.61 1.84 7.62
N LEU A 33 18.62 2.93 8.38
CA LEU A 33 17.52 3.88 8.45
C LEU A 33 17.27 4.52 7.09
N PHE A 34 18.32 4.82 6.33
CA PHE A 34 18.17 5.31 4.96
C PHE A 34 17.50 4.27 4.04
N ALA A 35 17.93 3.01 4.08
CA ALA A 35 17.33 1.96 3.25
C ALA A 35 15.85 1.73 3.60
N LEU A 36 15.50 1.74 4.90
CA LEU A 36 14.11 1.66 5.36
C LEU A 36 13.31 2.89 4.96
N TYR A 37 13.89 4.08 5.06
CA TYR A 37 13.26 5.32 4.59
C TYR A 37 12.89 5.21 3.11
N VAL A 38 13.82 4.79 2.26
CA VAL A 38 13.56 4.61 0.83
C VAL A 38 12.41 3.61 0.60
N ALA A 39 12.44 2.46 1.27
CA ALA A 39 11.37 1.46 1.17
C ALA A 39 9.99 2.00 1.56
N ILE A 40 9.91 2.67 2.70
CA ILE A 40 8.64 3.17 3.25
C ILE A 40 8.15 4.39 2.46
N ALA A 41 9.05 5.30 2.08
CA ALA A 41 8.69 6.47 1.28
C ALA A 41 8.14 6.08 -0.09
N VAL A 42 8.77 5.10 -0.76
CA VAL A 42 8.27 4.56 -2.03
C VAL A 42 6.92 3.88 -1.81
N PHE A 43 6.78 3.03 -0.80
CA PHE A 43 5.50 2.39 -0.46
C PHE A 43 4.37 3.41 -0.25
N ILE A 44 4.59 4.42 0.57
CA ILE A 44 3.61 5.46 0.85
C ILE A 44 3.27 6.25 -0.42
N SER A 45 4.27 6.54 -1.26
CA SER A 45 4.06 7.27 -2.52
C SER A 45 3.17 6.49 -3.49
N PHE A 46 3.40 5.18 -3.66
CA PHE A 46 2.55 4.32 -4.50
C PHE A 46 1.12 4.25 -3.97
N CYS A 47 0.95 4.04 -2.66
CA CYS A 47 -0.38 4.06 -2.05
C CYS A 47 -1.07 5.41 -2.31
N GLN A 48 -0.37 6.51 -2.09
CA GLN A 48 -0.92 7.85 -2.25
C GLN A 48 -1.40 8.14 -3.68
N ILE A 49 -0.65 7.70 -4.68
CA ILE A 49 -1.04 7.84 -6.10
C ILE A 49 -2.39 7.15 -6.33
N GLU A 50 -2.54 5.93 -5.83
CA GLU A 50 -3.74 5.12 -6.04
C GLU A 50 -4.95 5.63 -5.26
N PHE A 51 -4.75 6.11 -4.03
CA PHE A 51 -5.80 6.84 -3.29
C PHE A 51 -6.26 8.12 -4.00
N ALA A 52 -5.42 8.73 -4.84
CA ALA A 52 -5.76 9.95 -5.58
C ALA A 52 -6.39 9.67 -6.96
N VAL A 53 -5.94 8.61 -7.64
CA VAL A 53 -6.34 8.30 -9.02
C VAL A 53 -7.52 7.32 -9.07
N ASN A 54 -7.55 6.31 -8.19
CA ASN A 54 -8.57 5.26 -8.20
C ASN A 54 -9.02 4.88 -6.77
N PRO A 55 -9.75 5.78 -6.07
CA PRO A 55 -10.10 5.61 -4.67
C PRO A 55 -10.94 4.35 -4.39
N ASN A 56 -11.76 3.92 -5.36
CA ASN A 56 -12.62 2.75 -5.20
C ASN A 56 -11.83 1.43 -5.14
N TYR A 57 -10.62 1.40 -5.70
CA TYR A 57 -9.72 0.24 -5.66
C TYR A 57 -8.49 0.48 -4.76
N ALA A 58 -8.44 1.60 -4.04
CA ALA A 58 -7.28 1.98 -3.24
C ALA A 58 -6.98 0.97 -2.11
N ALA A 59 -8.00 0.30 -1.55
CA ALA A 59 -7.80 -0.76 -0.56
C ALA A 59 -7.13 -2.01 -1.18
N SER A 60 -7.50 -2.38 -2.41
CA SER A 60 -6.81 -3.45 -3.15
C SER A 60 -5.38 -3.05 -3.49
N SER A 61 -5.18 -1.82 -3.98
CA SER A 61 -3.85 -1.32 -4.29
C SER A 61 -2.95 -1.26 -3.06
N LEU A 62 -3.48 -0.87 -1.90
CA LEU A 62 -2.76 -0.91 -0.63
C LEU A 62 -2.26 -2.32 -0.29
N ALA A 63 -3.09 -3.35 -0.52
CA ALA A 63 -2.67 -4.74 -0.33
C ALA A 63 -1.52 -5.12 -1.29
N GLY A 64 -1.60 -4.74 -2.56
CA GLY A 64 -0.52 -4.95 -3.53
C GLY A 64 0.78 -4.22 -3.18
N CYS A 65 0.69 -2.96 -2.75
CA CYS A 65 1.83 -2.20 -2.24
C CYS A 65 2.44 -2.87 -1.00
N THR A 66 1.60 -3.46 -0.14
CA THR A 66 2.06 -4.16 1.07
C THR A 66 2.85 -5.42 0.70
N VAL A 67 2.39 -6.18 -0.30
CA VAL A 67 3.16 -7.32 -0.86
C VAL A 67 4.50 -6.84 -1.41
N GLY A 68 4.51 -5.75 -2.19
CA GLY A 68 5.74 -5.16 -2.72
C GLY A 68 6.72 -4.72 -1.62
N LEU A 69 6.21 -4.05 -0.57
CA LEU A 69 7.00 -3.67 0.59
C LEU A 69 7.58 -4.88 1.31
N ALA A 70 6.79 -5.93 1.54
CA ALA A 70 7.26 -7.15 2.19
C ALA A 70 8.41 -7.81 1.41
N VAL A 71 8.28 -7.94 0.09
CA VAL A 71 9.35 -8.46 -0.77
C VAL A 71 10.57 -7.56 -0.74
N ALA A 72 10.40 -6.23 -0.79
CA ALA A 72 11.50 -5.28 -0.71
C ALA A 72 12.28 -5.41 0.61
N LEU A 73 11.57 -5.55 1.75
CA LEU A 73 12.20 -5.74 3.06
C LEU A 73 13.00 -7.05 3.12
N VAL A 74 12.49 -8.14 2.54
CA VAL A 74 13.22 -9.42 2.46
C VAL A 74 14.51 -9.24 1.65
N VAL A 75 14.44 -8.61 0.47
CA VAL A 75 15.61 -8.38 -0.39
C VAL A 75 16.63 -7.49 0.31
N LEU A 76 16.19 -6.40 0.95
CA LEU A 76 17.08 -5.53 1.73
C LEU A 76 17.72 -6.27 2.91
N GLY A 77 16.99 -7.18 3.57
CA GLY A 77 17.55 -8.02 4.63
C GLY A 77 18.63 -8.98 4.13
N ILE A 78 18.47 -9.55 2.93
CA ILE A 78 19.48 -10.39 2.28
C ILE A 78 20.74 -9.56 1.99
N ILE A 79 20.57 -8.36 1.42
CA ILE A 79 21.67 -7.44 1.11
C ILE A 79 22.40 -7.04 2.40
N TRP A 80 21.65 -6.66 3.43
CA TRP A 80 22.20 -6.31 4.75
C TRP A 80 23.13 -7.41 5.24
N LYS A 81 22.67 -8.67 5.26
CA LYS A 81 23.45 -9.79 5.78
C LYS A 81 24.80 -9.92 5.06
N GLY A 82 24.84 -9.72 3.75
CA GLY A 82 26.08 -9.74 2.97
C GLY A 82 26.99 -8.54 3.28
N THR A 83 26.39 -7.36 3.40
CA THR A 83 27.10 -6.10 3.66
C THR A 83 27.74 -6.04 5.06
N PHE A 84 27.02 -6.43 6.10
CA PHE A 84 27.52 -6.38 7.48
C PHE A 84 28.35 -7.59 7.88
N GLY A 85 28.37 -8.64 7.05
CA GLY A 85 29.32 -9.75 7.17
C GLY A 85 30.70 -9.45 6.54
N SER A 86 30.85 -8.32 5.83
CA SER A 86 32.10 -7.94 5.19
C SER A 86 33.06 -7.22 6.15
N VAL A 87 34.37 -7.45 5.96
CA VAL A 87 35.44 -6.74 6.68
C VAL A 87 35.60 -5.30 6.18
N ASP A 88 35.15 -5.02 4.96
CA ASP A 88 35.21 -3.70 4.35
C ASP A 88 34.08 -2.79 4.86
N VAL A 89 34.45 -1.72 5.56
CA VAL A 89 33.51 -0.73 6.11
C VAL A 89 32.74 -0.01 5.01
N SER A 90 33.34 0.16 3.81
CA SER A 90 32.69 0.80 2.68
C SER A 90 31.54 -0.02 2.10
N ALA A 91 31.55 -1.35 2.31
CA ALA A 91 30.47 -2.24 1.90
C ALA A 91 29.12 -1.87 2.52
N ARG A 92 29.12 -1.14 3.66
CA ARG A 92 27.91 -0.61 4.31
C ARG A 92 27.12 0.31 3.38
N TYR A 93 27.80 1.22 2.68
CA TYR A 93 27.14 2.15 1.76
C TYR A 93 26.54 1.47 0.52
N MET A 94 26.93 0.22 0.24
CA MET A 94 26.30 -0.58 -0.81
C MET A 94 24.82 -0.86 -0.53
N LEU A 95 24.43 -1.00 0.74
CA LEU A 95 23.02 -1.17 1.12
C LEU A 95 22.21 0.08 0.78
N ALA A 96 22.74 1.28 1.06
CA ALA A 96 22.09 2.54 0.69
C ALA A 96 21.95 2.67 -0.83
N TYR A 97 23.02 2.43 -1.58
CA TYR A 97 23.00 2.50 -3.05
C TYR A 97 22.05 1.47 -3.67
N GLN A 98 22.06 0.23 -3.20
CA GLN A 98 21.18 -0.79 -3.75
C GLN A 98 19.72 -0.51 -3.39
N SER A 99 19.44 0.00 -2.18
CA SER A 99 18.07 0.33 -1.78
C SER A 99 17.40 1.34 -2.72
N THR A 100 18.12 2.34 -3.22
CA THR A 100 17.56 3.32 -4.17
C THR A 100 17.28 2.72 -5.54
N LEU A 101 18.01 1.69 -5.95
CA LEU A 101 17.84 1.04 -7.25
C LEU A 101 16.79 -0.07 -7.24
N VAL A 102 16.72 -0.86 -6.17
CA VAL A 102 15.93 -2.11 -6.16
C VAL A 102 14.53 -1.94 -5.57
N VAL A 103 14.32 -1.00 -4.66
CA VAL A 103 13.04 -0.84 -3.96
C VAL A 103 11.91 -0.50 -4.93
N PHE A 104 12.13 0.47 -5.83
CA PHE A 104 11.13 0.90 -6.79
C PHE A 104 10.66 -0.24 -7.74
N PRO A 105 11.55 -0.96 -8.45
CA PRO A 105 11.11 -2.06 -9.31
C PRO A 105 10.48 -3.21 -8.53
N ILE A 106 10.92 -3.49 -7.30
CA ILE A 106 10.29 -4.51 -6.45
C ILE A 106 8.87 -4.09 -6.05
N MET A 107 8.64 -2.79 -5.79
CA MET A 107 7.30 -2.29 -5.47
C MET A 107 6.32 -2.52 -6.63
N ILE A 108 6.73 -2.19 -7.86
CA ILE A 108 5.96 -2.45 -9.08
C ILE A 108 5.68 -3.94 -9.24
N PHE A 109 6.71 -4.78 -9.04
CA PHE A 109 6.57 -6.23 -9.13
C PHE A 109 5.54 -6.78 -8.13
N GLY A 110 5.56 -6.31 -6.89
CA GLY A 110 4.59 -6.71 -5.87
C GLY A 110 3.16 -6.30 -6.20
N GLN A 111 2.97 -5.08 -6.73
CA GLN A 111 1.67 -4.66 -7.23
C GLN A 111 1.17 -5.57 -8.37
N GLY A 112 2.03 -5.88 -9.34
CA GLY A 112 1.67 -6.77 -10.46
C GLY A 112 1.30 -8.19 -10.01
N LEU A 113 2.00 -8.74 -9.01
CA LEU A 113 1.63 -10.03 -8.42
C LEU A 113 0.25 -9.99 -7.77
N TRP A 114 -0.03 -8.93 -7.01
CA TRP A 114 -1.34 -8.77 -6.37
C TRP A 114 -2.46 -8.57 -7.39
N GLU A 115 -2.22 -7.82 -8.46
CA GLU A 115 -3.20 -7.63 -9.54
C GLU A 115 -3.64 -8.96 -10.14
N ILE A 116 -2.71 -9.89 -10.40
CA ILE A 116 -3.01 -11.23 -10.91
C ILE A 116 -3.89 -12.01 -9.90
N ILE A 117 -3.56 -11.95 -8.61
CA ILE A 117 -4.33 -12.62 -7.56
C ILE A 117 -5.72 -12.01 -7.45
N TYR A 118 -5.81 -10.69 -7.45
CA TYR A 118 -7.05 -9.93 -7.32
C TYR A 118 -7.99 -10.17 -8.50
N HIS A 119 -7.47 -10.19 -9.73
CA HIS A 119 -8.25 -10.51 -10.92
C HIS A 119 -8.89 -11.89 -10.80
N LYS A 120 -8.16 -12.87 -10.27
CA LYS A 120 -8.68 -14.22 -10.09
C LYS A 120 -9.77 -14.30 -9.00
N ILE A 121 -9.67 -13.49 -7.95
CA ILE A 121 -10.75 -13.36 -6.96
C ILE A 121 -11.98 -12.70 -7.60
N TYR A 122 -11.77 -11.67 -8.40
CA TYR A 122 -12.84 -10.98 -9.11
C TYR A 122 -13.61 -11.92 -10.06
N GLU A 123 -12.90 -12.82 -10.77
CA GLU A 123 -13.53 -13.86 -11.62
C GLU A 123 -14.46 -14.80 -10.85
N THR A 124 -14.27 -14.97 -9.54
CA THR A 124 -15.19 -15.77 -8.70
C THR A 124 -16.49 -15.04 -8.34
N GLY A 125 -16.68 -13.81 -8.83
CA GLY A 125 -17.83 -12.96 -8.56
C GLY A 125 -17.72 -12.17 -7.26
N ALA A 126 -16.58 -12.23 -6.57
CA ALA A 126 -16.33 -11.51 -5.33
C ALA A 126 -15.47 -10.26 -5.58
N ASN A 127 -15.81 -9.13 -4.94
CA ASN A 127 -15.03 -7.90 -5.01
C ASN A 127 -14.64 -7.37 -3.61
N PRO A 128 -13.83 -8.13 -2.84
CA PRO A 128 -13.67 -7.95 -1.39
C PRO A 128 -12.91 -6.69 -0.95
N PHE A 129 -12.37 -5.90 -1.88
CA PHE A 129 -11.61 -4.68 -1.58
C PHE A 129 -12.10 -3.46 -2.37
N TYR A 130 -13.29 -3.56 -2.96
CA TYR A 130 -13.93 -2.43 -3.61
C TYR A 130 -14.61 -1.54 -2.57
N LEU A 131 -14.28 -0.26 -2.62
CA LEU A 131 -14.91 0.76 -1.80
C LEU A 131 -15.88 1.54 -2.70
N PRO A 132 -17.20 1.37 -2.53
CA PRO A 132 -18.17 2.09 -3.33
C PRO A 132 -18.07 3.59 -3.05
N SER A 133 -18.17 4.40 -4.11
CA SER A 133 -18.20 5.85 -3.97
C SER A 133 -19.50 6.30 -3.30
N GLN A 134 -19.52 7.49 -2.67
CA GLN A 134 -20.77 8.01 -2.07
C GLN A 134 -21.90 8.16 -3.10
N ALA A 135 -21.57 8.56 -4.34
CA ALA A 135 -22.56 8.64 -5.40
C ALA A 135 -23.18 7.27 -5.76
N GLU A 136 -22.38 6.19 -5.71
CA GLU A 136 -22.88 4.83 -5.92
C GLU A 136 -23.75 4.37 -4.76
N LEU A 137 -23.36 4.68 -3.51
CA LEU A 137 -24.14 4.37 -2.32
C LEU A 137 -25.49 5.10 -2.32
N ASP A 138 -25.51 6.38 -2.69
CA ASP A 138 -26.74 7.16 -2.80
C ASP A 138 -27.66 6.59 -3.90
N THR A 139 -27.08 6.21 -5.04
CA THR A 139 -27.83 5.58 -6.14
C THR A 139 -28.41 4.22 -5.73
N GLN A 140 -27.64 3.39 -5.03
CA GLN A 140 -28.13 2.11 -4.49
C GLN A 140 -29.26 2.32 -3.49
N THR A 141 -29.12 3.31 -2.60
CA THR A 141 -30.16 3.66 -1.62
C THR A 141 -31.45 4.11 -2.32
N ILE A 142 -31.35 4.92 -3.37
CA ILE A 142 -32.51 5.35 -4.17
C ILE A 142 -33.18 4.15 -4.87
N LEU A 143 -32.40 3.26 -5.47
CA LEU A 143 -32.91 2.06 -6.15
C LEU A 143 -33.58 1.08 -5.18
N GLU A 144 -33.02 0.89 -3.99
CA GLU A 144 -33.64 0.07 -2.94
C GLU A 144 -34.96 0.66 -2.46
N ASN A 145 -35.01 1.98 -2.25
CA ASN A 145 -36.24 2.67 -1.88
C ASN A 145 -37.31 2.57 -2.98
N GLN A 146 -36.92 2.63 -4.26
CA GLN A 146 -37.84 2.43 -5.39
C GLN A 146 -38.36 0.99 -5.46
N LYS A 147 -37.51 -0.01 -5.22
CA LYS A 147 -37.95 -1.42 -5.16
C LYS A 147 -38.93 -1.67 -4.01
N GLN A 148 -38.65 -1.14 -2.83
CA GLN A 148 -39.56 -1.26 -1.68
C GLN A 148 -40.89 -0.54 -1.91
N ALA A 149 -40.88 0.61 -2.60
CA ALA A 149 -42.09 1.31 -2.99
C ALA A 149 -42.93 0.51 -4.00
N ALA A 150 -42.28 -0.10 -5.00
CA ALA A 150 -42.94 -0.96 -5.98
C ALA A 150 -43.53 -2.23 -5.36
N GLU A 151 -42.82 -2.88 -4.44
CA GLU A 151 -43.36 -4.03 -3.69
C GLU A 151 -44.58 -3.63 -2.85
N LYS A 152 -44.56 -2.47 -2.19
CA LYS A 152 -45.71 -1.98 -1.42
C LYS A 152 -46.91 -1.59 -2.29
N GLU A 153 -46.70 -1.06 -3.49
CA GLU A 153 -47.79 -0.83 -4.44
C GLU A 153 -48.40 -2.15 -4.93
N THR A 154 -47.61 -3.17 -5.26
CA THR A 154 -48.15 -4.47 -5.72
C THR A 154 -49.00 -5.18 -4.68
N VAL A 155 -48.69 -5.05 -3.38
CA VAL A 155 -49.49 -5.65 -2.29
C VAL A 155 -50.83 -4.93 -2.09
N ASN A 156 -50.95 -3.66 -2.47
CA ASN A 156 -52.18 -2.87 -2.30
C ASN A 156 -53.17 -2.98 -3.47
N VAL A 157 -52.82 -3.65 -4.58
CA VAL A 157 -53.72 -3.84 -5.74
C VAL A 157 -54.50 -5.17 -5.66
N GLU A 158 -54.17 -6.06 -4.72
CA GLU A 158 -54.94 -7.29 -4.44
C GLU A 158 -56.00 -7.04 -3.35
N PHE A 159 -57.02 -6.22 -3.64
CA PHE A 159 -58.28 -6.17 -2.88
C PHE A 159 -59.47 -5.88 -3.79
#